data_AF-A0A915MN65-F1
#
_entry.id   AF-A0A915MN65-F1
#
_cell.length_a   1.000
_cell.length_b   1.000
_cell.length_c   1.000
_cell.angle_alpha   90.00
_cell.angle_beta   90.00
_cell.angle_gamma   90.00
#
_symmetry.space_group_name_H-M   'P 1'
#
loop_
_entity.id
_entity.type
_entity.pdbx_description
1 polymer ?
#
loop_
_entity_poly.entity_id
_entity_poly.type
_entity_poly.pdbx_seq_one_letter_code
_entity_poly.pdbx_strand_id
1 'polypeptide(L)'
;SIQRLKDLLVNQTFENENVKIDFTQLGKIEGEASANNRKGKLIFFYEWTISIDFTAAVIDSAMVYTGTIQIENLSDEFEANEIRTSSFIKDAGPETSFLFNLLNKEVLELIRSQIGKYIIDLKKEYSQGLILPTDSARNNTPSSAPSKSKTVVKNSDTLNKSGSE
;
A
#
# COMPACT_ATOMS: atom_id res chain seq x y z
N SER A 1 0.64 1.04 -0.56
CA SER A 1 1.72 2.02 -0.77
C SER A 1 3.05 1.30 -1.10
N ILE A 2 4.05 2.00 -1.68
CA ILE A 2 5.34 1.40 -2.10
C ILE A 2 6.08 0.71 -0.95
N GLN A 3 6.02 1.26 0.28
CA GLN A 3 6.67 0.62 1.43
C GLN A 3 6.12 -0.80 1.67
N ARG A 4 4.80 -1.01 1.48
CA ARG A 4 4.19 -2.33 1.66
C ARG A 4 4.69 -3.37 0.65
N LEU A 5 5.02 -2.96 -0.58
CA LEU A 5 5.72 -3.83 -1.55
C LEU A 5 7.12 -4.21 -1.05
N LYS A 6 7.86 -3.27 -0.43
CA LYS A 6 9.17 -3.57 0.18
C LYS A 6 9.05 -4.57 1.31
N ASP A 7 8.14 -4.35 2.24
CA ASP A 7 7.93 -5.24 3.39
C ASP A 7 7.56 -6.67 2.96
N LEU A 8 6.71 -6.79 1.92
CA LEU A 8 6.19 -8.06 1.41
C LEU A 8 7.13 -8.80 0.44
N LEU A 9 8.15 -8.15 -0.14
CA LEU A 9 9.04 -8.79 -1.12
C LEU A 9 10.48 -8.92 -0.60
N VAL A 10 11.05 -7.90 0.04
CA VAL A 10 12.48 -7.89 0.43
C VAL A 10 12.79 -8.76 1.65
N ASN A 11 11.77 -9.18 2.40
CA ASN A 11 11.94 -10.09 3.55
C ASN A 11 11.38 -11.48 3.24
N GLN A 12 11.58 -11.98 2.02
CA GLN A 12 11.07 -13.28 1.58
C GLN A 12 12.21 -14.23 1.20
N THR A 13 12.09 -15.44 1.72
CA THR A 13 12.92 -16.60 1.41
C THR A 13 12.01 -17.66 0.82
N PHE A 14 12.40 -18.20 -0.34
CA PHE A 14 11.92 -19.49 -0.82
C PHE A 14 12.96 -20.55 -0.43
N GLU A 15 12.55 -21.67 0.16
CA GLU A 15 13.47 -22.72 0.60
C GLU A 15 12.81 -24.09 0.44
N ASN A 16 13.54 -25.03 -0.18
CA ASN A 16 13.15 -26.43 -0.28
C ASN A 16 14.38 -27.34 -0.08
N GLU A 17 14.19 -28.66 -0.17
CA GLU A 17 15.23 -29.67 0.09
C GLU A 17 16.47 -29.60 -0.83
N ASN A 18 16.44 -28.79 -1.89
CA ASN A 18 17.52 -28.67 -2.88
C ASN A 18 18.16 -27.27 -2.94
N VAL A 19 17.46 -26.21 -2.51
CA VAL A 19 17.91 -24.82 -2.73
C VAL A 19 17.20 -23.82 -1.82
N LYS A 20 17.95 -22.79 -1.41
CA LYS A 20 17.46 -21.59 -0.73
C LYS A 20 17.61 -20.38 -1.66
N ILE A 21 16.56 -19.58 -1.81
CA ILE A 21 16.51 -18.35 -2.60
C ILE A 21 16.02 -17.21 -1.70
N ASP A 22 16.90 -16.26 -1.41
CA ASP A 22 16.57 -15.06 -0.64
C ASP A 22 16.37 -13.87 -1.59
N PHE A 23 15.25 -13.16 -1.45
CA PHE A 23 15.02 -11.89 -2.14
C PHE A 23 15.76 -10.79 -1.38
N THR A 24 16.82 -10.22 -1.95
CA THR A 24 17.77 -9.37 -1.21
C THR A 24 17.45 -7.88 -1.27
N GLN A 25 16.87 -7.40 -2.37
CA GLN A 25 16.60 -5.99 -2.57
C GLN A 25 15.50 -5.79 -3.63
N LEU A 26 14.71 -4.71 -3.49
CA LEU A 26 13.96 -4.15 -4.61
C LEU A 26 14.82 -3.13 -5.35
N GLY A 27 15.04 -3.39 -6.64
CA GLY A 27 15.73 -2.50 -7.57
C GLY A 27 14.77 -1.45 -8.11
N LYS A 28 14.47 -1.50 -9.41
CA LYS A 28 13.54 -0.58 -10.08
C LYS A 28 12.11 -0.79 -9.56
N ILE A 29 11.42 0.31 -9.22
CA ILE A 29 9.98 0.34 -8.98
C ILE A 29 9.45 1.55 -9.76
N GLU A 30 8.56 1.32 -10.72
CA GLU A 30 7.90 2.35 -11.52
C GLU A 30 6.39 2.12 -11.55
N GLY A 31 5.63 3.18 -11.80
CA GLY A 31 4.17 3.17 -11.73
C GLY A 31 3.63 3.88 -10.48
N GLU A 32 2.35 3.70 -10.19
CA GLU A 32 1.65 4.37 -9.10
C GLU A 32 0.49 3.55 -8.50
N ALA A 33 -0.05 4.05 -7.38
CA ALA A 33 -1.34 3.62 -6.85
C ALA A 33 -2.11 4.84 -6.36
N SER A 34 -3.39 4.91 -6.70
CA SER A 34 -4.29 5.97 -6.26
C SER A 34 -5.69 5.40 -5.95
N ALA A 35 -6.48 6.17 -5.21
CA ALA A 35 -7.88 5.87 -5.01
C ALA A 35 -8.70 7.15 -4.90
N ASN A 36 -9.91 7.14 -5.46
CA ASN A 36 -10.82 8.28 -5.49
C ASN A 36 -12.25 7.84 -5.11
N ASN A 37 -12.87 8.52 -4.14
CA ASN A 37 -14.26 8.29 -3.80
C ASN A 37 -15.17 9.16 -4.69
N ARG A 38 -15.81 8.53 -5.69
CA ARG A 38 -16.74 9.20 -6.59
C ARG A 38 -18.17 8.75 -6.30
N LYS A 39 -18.94 9.63 -5.66
CA LYS A 39 -20.36 9.41 -5.28
C LYS A 39 -20.57 8.16 -4.39
N GLY A 40 -19.65 7.90 -3.45
CA GLY A 40 -19.73 6.75 -2.55
C GLY A 40 -19.16 5.44 -3.12
N LYS A 41 -18.85 5.38 -4.43
CA LYS A 41 -18.05 4.29 -4.99
C LYS A 41 -16.56 4.67 -4.92
N LEU A 42 -15.78 3.85 -4.23
CA LEU A 42 -14.33 3.92 -4.30
C LEU A 42 -13.86 3.35 -5.64
N ILE A 43 -13.11 4.16 -6.38
CA ILE A 43 -12.39 3.78 -7.59
C ILE A 43 -10.94 3.66 -7.17
N PHE A 44 -10.39 2.46 -7.29
CA PHE A 44 -8.95 2.22 -7.16
C PHE A 44 -8.32 2.31 -8.56
N PHE A 45 -7.04 2.63 -8.60
CA PHE A 45 -6.16 2.41 -9.75
C PHE A 45 -4.79 2.03 -9.20
N TYR A 46 -4.14 1.03 -9.78
CA TYR A 46 -2.72 0.80 -9.55
C TYR A 46 -2.07 0.16 -10.76
N GLU A 47 -0.82 0.51 -11.00
CA GLU A 47 0.02 -0.05 -12.05
C GLU A 47 1.46 -0.03 -11.55
N TRP A 48 2.17 -1.16 -11.61
CA TRP A 48 3.53 -1.29 -11.11
C TRP A 48 4.39 -2.20 -11.99
N THR A 49 5.56 -1.70 -12.38
CA THR A 49 6.67 -2.52 -12.87
C THR A 49 7.73 -2.59 -11.78
N ILE A 50 8.12 -3.81 -11.38
CA ILE A 50 8.93 -4.05 -10.19
C ILE A 50 10.08 -5.00 -10.51
N SER A 51 11.32 -4.66 -10.12
CA SER A 51 12.48 -5.57 -10.16
C SER A 51 12.93 -5.95 -8.75
N ILE A 52 13.06 -7.25 -8.49
CA ILE A 52 13.53 -7.85 -7.23
C ILE A 52 14.88 -8.52 -7.51
N ASP A 53 15.94 -8.11 -6.84
CA ASP A 53 17.23 -8.81 -6.86
C ASP A 53 17.22 -9.96 -5.84
N PHE A 54 17.87 -11.08 -6.20
CA PHE A 54 17.92 -12.29 -5.36
C PHE A 54 19.31 -12.95 -5.34
N THR A 55 19.52 -13.75 -4.30
CA THR A 55 20.63 -14.71 -4.17
C THR A 55 20.08 -16.12 -4.02
N ALA A 56 20.62 -17.09 -4.75
CA ALA A 56 20.23 -18.50 -4.67
C ALA A 56 21.43 -19.40 -4.36
N ALA A 57 21.33 -20.17 -3.28
CA ALA A 57 22.33 -21.16 -2.85
C ALA A 57 21.73 -22.57 -3.02
N VAL A 58 22.28 -23.33 -3.97
CA VAL A 58 21.88 -24.72 -4.23
C VAL A 58 22.69 -25.66 -3.33
N ILE A 59 22.04 -26.66 -2.76
CA ILE A 59 22.68 -27.65 -1.87
C ILE A 59 23.71 -28.46 -2.67
N ASP A 60 24.82 -28.79 -2.02
CA ASP A 60 26.04 -29.40 -2.57
C ASP A 60 26.73 -28.63 -3.73
N SER A 61 26.22 -27.45 -4.11
CA SER A 61 26.90 -26.54 -5.03
C SER A 61 27.92 -25.67 -4.31
N ALA A 62 29.06 -25.43 -4.98
CA ALA A 62 30.03 -24.43 -4.56
C ALA A 62 29.69 -23.01 -5.07
N MET A 63 28.62 -22.84 -5.85
CA MET A 63 28.21 -21.56 -6.42
C MET A 63 26.99 -20.96 -5.71
N VAL A 64 27.07 -19.66 -5.43
CA VAL A 64 25.91 -18.84 -5.07
C VAL A 64 25.55 -18.01 -6.28
N TYR A 65 24.36 -18.24 -6.83
CA TYR A 65 23.85 -17.51 -7.98
C TYR A 65 23.26 -16.18 -7.54
N THR A 66 23.39 -15.16 -8.39
CA THR A 66 22.67 -13.89 -8.20
C THR A 66 21.91 -13.52 -9.45
N GLY A 67 20.79 -12.82 -9.28
CA GLY A 67 19.88 -12.53 -10.37
C GLY A 67 18.85 -11.47 -10.03
N THR A 68 17.94 -11.25 -10.98
CA THR A 68 16.82 -10.31 -10.86
C THR A 68 15.55 -10.99 -11.40
N ILE A 69 14.43 -10.81 -10.69
CA ILE A 69 13.08 -11.18 -11.11
C ILE A 69 12.32 -9.88 -11.40
N GLN A 70 11.67 -9.77 -12.55
CA GLN A 70 10.83 -8.61 -12.88
C GLN A 70 9.35 -9.02 -12.87
N ILE A 71 8.51 -8.22 -12.22
CA ILE A 71 7.04 -8.29 -12.30
C ILE A 71 6.60 -7.22 -13.29
N GLU A 72 5.95 -7.64 -14.37
CA GLU A 72 5.66 -6.79 -15.54
C GLU A 72 4.18 -6.36 -15.64
N ASN A 73 3.26 -7.10 -15.03
CA ASN A 73 1.80 -6.90 -15.18
C ASN A 73 1.05 -6.73 -13.85
N LEU A 74 1.61 -5.99 -12.89
CA LEU A 74 0.94 -5.69 -11.63
C LEU A 74 0.04 -4.44 -11.77
N SER A 75 -1.14 -4.60 -12.36
CA SER A 75 -2.17 -3.54 -12.43
C SER A 75 -3.53 -3.99 -11.88
N ASP A 76 -4.50 -3.07 -11.76
CA ASP A 76 -5.88 -3.41 -11.39
C ASP A 76 -6.68 -4.12 -12.49
N GLU A 77 -6.08 -4.33 -13.67
CA GLU A 77 -6.62 -5.18 -14.74
C GLU A 77 -6.33 -6.69 -14.54
N PHE A 78 -5.37 -7.05 -13.68
CA PHE A 78 -4.92 -8.44 -13.47
C PHE A 78 -5.11 -8.91 -12.02
N GLU A 79 -5.62 -10.13 -11.85
CA GLU A 79 -5.71 -10.76 -10.53
C GLU A 79 -4.35 -11.33 -10.06
N ALA A 80 -4.22 -11.53 -8.75
CA ALA A 80 -2.93 -11.91 -8.13
C ALA A 80 -2.33 -13.23 -8.65
N ASN A 81 -3.15 -14.13 -9.20
CA ASN A 81 -2.74 -15.39 -9.83
C ASN A 81 -2.42 -15.26 -11.34
N GLU A 82 -2.75 -14.13 -11.97
CA GLU A 82 -2.44 -13.84 -13.38
C GLU A 82 -1.10 -13.11 -13.56
N ILE A 83 -0.49 -12.68 -12.45
CA ILE A 83 0.86 -12.11 -12.40
C ILE A 83 1.86 -13.04 -13.09
N ARG A 84 2.72 -12.44 -13.90
CA ARG A 84 3.83 -13.07 -14.63
C ARG A 84 5.13 -12.42 -14.21
N THR A 85 6.21 -13.19 -14.34
CA THR A 85 7.56 -12.69 -14.09
C THR A 85 8.52 -13.12 -15.18
N SER A 86 9.38 -12.21 -15.63
CA SER A 86 10.63 -12.59 -16.27
C SER A 86 11.73 -12.73 -15.22
N SER A 87 12.71 -13.60 -15.47
CA SER A 87 13.83 -13.84 -14.55
C SER A 87 15.15 -13.86 -15.30
N PHE A 88 16.19 -13.35 -14.65
CA PHE A 88 17.55 -13.32 -15.17
C PHE A 88 18.53 -13.77 -14.08
N ILE A 89 19.47 -14.65 -14.44
CA ILE A 89 20.57 -15.10 -13.58
C ILE A 89 21.85 -14.55 -14.23
N LYS A 90 22.69 -13.86 -13.45
CA LYS A 90 23.85 -13.12 -13.98
C LYS A 90 24.95 -14.04 -14.50
N ASP A 91 25.26 -15.07 -13.72
CA ASP A 91 26.35 -16.01 -13.95
C ASP A 91 25.79 -17.39 -14.28
N ALA A 92 26.17 -17.93 -15.44
CA ALA A 92 25.71 -19.24 -15.91
C ALA A 92 26.55 -20.38 -15.30
N GLY A 93 25.87 -21.43 -14.82
CA GLY A 93 26.47 -22.66 -14.32
C GLY A 93 25.55 -23.88 -14.54
N PRO A 94 25.96 -25.08 -14.10
CA PRO A 94 25.19 -26.31 -14.33
C PRO A 94 23.74 -26.24 -13.80
N GLU A 95 23.54 -25.58 -12.66
CA GLU A 95 22.28 -25.48 -11.92
C GLU A 95 21.34 -24.39 -12.48
N THR A 96 21.81 -23.54 -13.39
CA THR A 96 21.03 -22.41 -13.95
C THR A 96 19.72 -22.86 -14.60
N SER A 97 19.69 -24.00 -15.30
CA SER A 97 18.46 -24.55 -15.89
C SER A 97 17.44 -25.05 -14.87
N PHE A 98 17.91 -25.57 -13.74
CA PHE A 98 17.05 -25.97 -12.61
C PHE A 98 16.48 -24.73 -11.91
N LEU A 99 17.33 -23.75 -11.60
CA LEU A 99 16.92 -22.48 -11.01
C LEU A 99 15.88 -21.76 -11.87
N PHE A 100 16.05 -21.70 -13.19
CA PHE A 100 15.02 -21.13 -14.08
C PHE A 100 13.69 -21.90 -14.04
N ASN A 101 13.69 -23.23 -13.87
CA ASN A 101 12.44 -23.99 -13.76
C ASN A 101 11.70 -23.66 -12.46
N LEU A 102 12.44 -23.50 -11.37
CA LEU A 102 11.94 -23.18 -10.03
C LEU A 102 11.43 -21.73 -9.93
N LEU A 103 12.20 -20.77 -10.47
CA LEU A 103 11.86 -19.35 -10.52
C LEU A 103 10.52 -19.11 -11.23
N ASN A 104 10.30 -19.79 -12.37
CA ASN A 104 9.09 -19.66 -13.17
C ASN A 104 7.91 -20.55 -12.67
N LYS A 105 8.02 -21.16 -11.49
CA LYS A 105 6.97 -22.01 -10.88
C LYS A 105 6.77 -21.69 -9.39
N GLU A 106 7.58 -22.28 -8.51
CA GLU A 106 7.33 -22.29 -7.07
C GLU A 106 7.62 -20.90 -6.46
N VAL A 107 8.64 -20.20 -6.97
CA VAL A 107 8.93 -18.81 -6.60
C VAL A 107 7.88 -17.85 -7.19
N LEU A 108 7.36 -18.13 -8.38
CA LEU A 108 6.25 -17.38 -8.97
C LEU A 108 4.98 -17.49 -8.10
N GLU A 109 4.64 -18.67 -7.59
CA GLU A 109 3.51 -18.83 -6.66
C GLU A 109 3.74 -18.11 -5.31
N LEU A 110 4.98 -18.07 -4.81
CA LEU A 110 5.33 -17.23 -3.65
C LEU A 110 5.08 -15.74 -3.94
N ILE A 111 5.56 -15.24 -5.09
CA ILE A 111 5.34 -13.85 -5.52
C ILE A 111 3.84 -13.56 -5.64
N ARG A 112 3.07 -14.44 -6.29
CA ARG A 112 1.59 -14.34 -6.42
C ARG A 112 0.91 -14.24 -5.05
N SER A 113 1.33 -15.05 -4.07
CA SER A 113 0.85 -14.99 -2.68
C SER A 113 1.12 -13.63 -2.02
N GLN A 114 2.33 -13.07 -2.21
CA GLN A 114 2.72 -11.77 -1.65
C GLN A 114 1.99 -10.60 -2.34
N ILE A 115 1.80 -10.67 -3.66
CA ILE A 115 1.00 -9.70 -4.40
C ILE A 115 -0.48 -9.73 -4.00
N GLY A 116 -1.07 -10.92 -3.77
CA GLY A 116 -2.43 -11.02 -3.23
C GLY A 116 -2.59 -10.30 -1.89
N LYS A 117 -1.61 -10.44 -0.99
CA LYS A 117 -1.56 -9.71 0.29
C LYS A 117 -1.43 -8.19 0.07
N TYR A 118 -0.56 -7.76 -0.86
CA TYR A 118 -0.42 -6.35 -1.22
C TYR A 118 -1.74 -5.73 -1.70
N ILE A 119 -2.45 -6.39 -2.62
CA ILE A 119 -3.72 -5.90 -3.19
C ILE A 119 -4.80 -5.77 -2.10
N ILE A 120 -4.87 -6.72 -1.15
CA ILE A 120 -5.78 -6.67 -0.01
C ILE A 120 -5.42 -5.51 0.93
N ASP A 121 -4.15 -5.37 1.30
CA ASP A 121 -3.69 -4.29 2.18
C ASP A 121 -3.85 -2.91 1.54
N LEU A 122 -3.62 -2.77 0.24
CA LEU A 122 -3.84 -1.54 -0.53
C LEU A 122 -5.33 -1.15 -0.54
N LYS A 123 -6.23 -2.12 -0.77
CA LYS A 123 -7.68 -1.91 -0.71
C LYS A 123 -8.16 -1.52 0.71
N LYS A 124 -7.47 -1.97 1.75
CA LYS A 124 -7.69 -1.59 3.16
C LYS A 124 -7.14 -0.19 3.50
N GLU A 125 -5.94 0.14 3.02
CA GLU A 125 -5.24 1.42 3.25
C GLU A 125 -6.11 2.62 2.81
N TYR A 126 -6.61 2.63 1.58
CA TYR A 126 -7.45 3.75 1.10
C TYR A 126 -8.89 3.74 1.64
N SER A 127 -9.44 2.59 2.03
CA SER A 127 -10.82 2.54 2.57
C SER A 127 -10.91 3.09 4.00
N GLN A 128 -9.83 2.97 4.80
CA GLN A 128 -9.75 3.59 6.13
C GLN A 128 -9.76 5.13 6.07
N GLY A 129 -9.08 5.73 5.07
CA GLY A 129 -9.04 7.18 4.87
C GLY A 129 -10.35 7.84 4.43
N LEU A 130 -11.43 7.07 4.26
CA LEU A 130 -12.74 7.54 3.79
C LEU A 130 -13.84 7.44 4.86
N ILE A 131 -13.51 6.96 6.04
CA ILE A 131 -14.42 6.97 7.19
C ILE A 131 -14.48 8.42 7.71
N LEU A 132 -15.57 9.12 7.40
CA LEU A 132 -15.83 10.44 7.99
C LEU A 132 -15.85 10.28 9.53
N PRO A 133 -15.13 11.12 10.31
CA PRO A 133 -15.21 11.09 11.76
C PRO A 133 -16.67 11.24 12.19
N THR A 134 -17.24 10.14 12.69
CA THR A 134 -18.64 10.10 13.05
C THR A 134 -18.74 10.62 14.48
N ASP A 135 -19.16 11.88 14.64
CA ASP A 135 -19.31 12.59 15.92
C ASP A 135 -20.41 11.96 16.81
N SER A 136 -20.16 10.74 17.28
CA SER A 136 -21.04 9.93 18.14
C SER A 136 -21.02 10.40 19.59
N ALA A 137 -21.08 11.72 19.81
CA ALA A 137 -20.97 12.36 21.12
C ALA A 137 -22.01 13.48 21.36
N ARG A 138 -23.07 13.56 20.55
CA ARG A 138 -24.26 14.37 20.89
C ARG A 138 -25.17 13.62 21.86
N ASN A 139 -24.78 13.58 23.13
CA ASN A 139 -25.65 13.11 24.20
C ASN A 139 -26.84 14.07 24.36
N ASN A 140 -28.05 13.59 24.09
CA ASN A 140 -29.27 14.33 24.35
C ASN A 140 -29.47 14.52 25.86
N THR A 141 -29.61 15.78 26.30
CA THR A 141 -30.19 16.13 27.60
C THR A 141 -31.45 16.98 27.37
N PRO A 142 -32.65 16.44 27.63
CA PRO A 142 -33.88 17.22 27.48
C PRO A 142 -34.06 18.14 28.68
N SER A 143 -34.09 19.46 28.47
CA SER A 143 -34.51 20.41 29.49
C SER A 143 -35.35 21.55 28.93
N SER A 144 -36.47 21.77 29.60
CA SER A 144 -37.55 22.71 29.35
C SER A 144 -37.17 24.16 29.05
N ALA A 145 -37.71 24.70 27.96
CA ALA A 145 -38.25 26.07 27.95
C ALA A 145 -39.48 26.13 28.90
N PRO A 146 -39.91 27.29 29.48
CA PRO A 146 -40.01 28.56 28.76
C PRO A 146 -39.81 29.88 29.55
N SER A 147 -39.68 31.00 28.83
CA SER A 147 -40.46 32.23 29.10
C SER A 147 -40.39 33.22 27.93
N LYS A 148 -41.46 33.99 27.72
CA LYS A 148 -41.50 35.16 26.81
C LYS A 148 -41.68 36.42 27.65
N SER A 149 -40.86 37.45 27.43
CA SER A 149 -41.18 38.82 27.85
C SER A 149 -40.52 39.84 26.92
N LYS A 150 -41.32 40.81 26.46
CA LYS A 150 -40.88 42.01 25.75
C LYS A 150 -40.33 43.04 26.76
N THR A 151 -39.80 44.16 26.25
CA THR A 151 -40.28 45.55 26.55
C THR A 151 -39.17 46.58 26.87
N VAL A 152 -39.12 47.61 26.00
CA VAL A 152 -38.69 49.01 26.21
C VAL A 152 -37.19 49.39 26.23
N VAL A 153 -36.92 50.42 25.42
CA VAL A 153 -35.74 51.29 25.36
C VAL A 153 -35.99 52.52 26.27
N LYS A 154 -34.97 53.01 26.98
CA LYS A 154 -34.86 54.45 27.26
C LYS A 154 -33.41 54.91 27.44
N ASN A 155 -33.19 56.19 27.13
CA ASN A 155 -31.88 56.82 27.00
C ASN A 155 -31.42 57.52 28.28
N SER A 156 -30.24 58.14 28.17
CA SER A 156 -29.60 59.15 29.03
C SER A 156 -28.63 58.59 30.09
N ASP A 157 -27.53 59.28 30.42
CA ASP A 157 -27.20 60.68 30.10
C ASP A 157 -25.74 60.94 29.68
N THR A 158 -25.50 62.21 29.32
CA THR A 158 -24.24 62.95 29.05
C THR A 158 -23.06 62.64 29.99
N LEU A 159 -21.77 62.93 29.68
CA LEU A 159 -21.09 63.91 28.78
C LEU A 159 -19.79 63.20 28.20
N ASN A 160 -18.69 63.73 27.62
CA ASN A 160 -18.11 65.07 27.41
C ASN A 160 -17.03 65.11 26.27
N LYS A 161 -16.48 66.33 26.06
CA LYS A 161 -15.27 66.79 25.32
C LYS A 161 -13.92 66.15 25.75
N SER A 162 -12.77 66.30 25.05
CA SER A 162 -12.36 67.07 23.84
C SER A 162 -10.96 66.68 23.32
N GLY A 163 -10.63 67.08 22.07
CA GLY A 163 -9.27 67.21 21.52
C GLY A 163 -8.87 66.05 20.59
N SER A 164 -8.26 66.21 19.41
CA SER A 164 -7.14 67.08 18.95
C SER A 164 -5.82 66.74 19.61
N GLU A 165 -4.73 66.50 18.88
CA GLU A 165 -4.46 66.74 17.44
C GLU A 165 -4.27 65.46 16.60
#